data_AF-A0AAD7ALG8-F1
#
_entry.id   AF-A0AAD7ALG8-F1
#
_cell.length_a   1.000
_cell.length_b   1.000
_cell.length_c   1.000
_cell.angle_alpha   90.00
_cell.angle_beta   90.00
_cell.angle_gamma   90.00
#
_symmetry.space_group_name_H-M   'P 1'
#
loop_
_entity.id
_entity.type
_entity.pdbx_description
1 polymer ?
#
loop_
_entity_poly.entity_id
_entity_poly.type
_entity_poly.pdbx_seq_one_letter_code
_entity_poly.pdbx_strand_id
1 'polypeptide(L)'
;MLALPSIRRHASFASFARSLRRYSTFDAGAIERLKKPTRGGQNLSLRYRRLEQSLRGKEALQRDIIAREPDIAADFRDSSPATHTGETKHYFHGRKIPQQPKPPESDECCMSGCAVCVYDLYEESLAAYKESLAAFGMTLVSDGIPEESWPKSVRAGDTAERKKPVSLSAFEELERSLKAKRNAATETAQLVNRIQRPTSLISELYESLRWLAFSKR
;
A
#
# COMPACT_ATOMS: atom_id res chain seq x y z
N MET A 1 -44.09 39.36 -52.30
CA MET A 1 -42.94 38.67 -51.69
C MET A 1 -42.54 39.42 -50.43
N LEU A 2 -42.68 38.72 -49.30
CA LEU A 2 -42.05 38.91 -47.98
C LEU A 2 -42.28 40.21 -47.21
N ALA A 3 -43.24 40.11 -46.28
CA ALA A 3 -43.48 40.99 -45.15
C ALA A 3 -42.32 40.95 -44.14
N LEU A 4 -41.97 42.10 -43.57
CA LEU A 4 -41.11 42.22 -42.39
C LEU A 4 -41.95 42.67 -41.18
N PRO A 5 -41.80 42.00 -40.03
CA PRO A 5 -42.71 42.18 -38.90
C PRO A 5 -42.40 43.41 -38.05
N SER A 6 -43.48 44.06 -37.62
CA SER A 6 -43.57 45.04 -36.55
C SER A 6 -42.98 44.49 -35.25
N ILE A 7 -41.89 45.09 -34.78
CA ILE A 7 -41.35 44.84 -33.43
C ILE A 7 -41.83 45.96 -32.52
N ARG A 8 -42.66 45.54 -31.56
CA ARG A 8 -43.28 46.33 -30.51
C ARG A 8 -42.22 47.07 -29.69
N ARG A 9 -42.47 48.36 -29.42
CA ARG A 9 -41.76 49.12 -28.37
C ARG A 9 -42.09 48.49 -27.02
N HIS A 10 -41.16 47.74 -26.44
CA HIS A 10 -41.27 47.28 -25.06
C HIS A 10 -40.96 48.44 -24.11
N ALA A 11 -41.99 48.87 -23.39
CA ALA A 11 -41.89 49.75 -22.24
C ALA A 11 -41.30 48.95 -21.07
N SER A 12 -40.01 49.15 -20.76
CA SER A 12 -39.41 48.70 -19.50
C SER A 12 -37.98 49.24 -19.30
N PHE A 13 -37.81 50.56 -19.44
CA PHE A 13 -36.61 51.26 -18.97
C PHE A 13 -36.98 52.26 -17.86
N ALA A 14 -37.57 51.74 -16.78
CA ALA A 14 -37.90 52.53 -15.59
C ALA A 14 -37.73 51.70 -14.31
N SER A 15 -36.60 51.02 -14.16
CA SER A 15 -36.28 50.29 -12.91
C SER A 15 -34.84 50.45 -12.42
N PHE A 16 -34.06 51.40 -12.95
CA PHE A 16 -32.66 51.60 -12.54
C PHE A 16 -32.42 52.80 -11.60
N ALA A 17 -33.47 53.44 -11.07
CA ALA A 17 -33.36 54.58 -10.15
C ALA A 17 -33.99 54.32 -8.77
N ARG A 18 -34.05 53.06 -8.32
CA ARG A 18 -34.58 52.69 -6.99
C ARG A 18 -33.58 51.97 -6.07
N SER A 19 -32.29 52.00 -6.41
CA SER A 19 -31.23 51.27 -5.67
C SER A 19 -30.18 52.17 -4.99
N LEU A 20 -30.33 53.50 -4.99
CA LEU A 20 -29.37 54.41 -4.34
C LEU A 20 -30.01 55.34 -3.31
N ARG A 21 -31.11 54.90 -2.69
CA ARG A 21 -31.73 55.60 -1.56
C ARG A 21 -31.91 54.68 -0.35
N ARG A 22 -30.89 53.82 -0.12
CA ARG A 22 -30.83 52.87 1.00
C ARG A 22 -29.48 52.88 1.71
N TYR A 23 -28.80 54.03 1.70
CA TYR A 23 -27.53 54.23 2.40
C TYR A 23 -27.45 55.62 3.03
N SER A 24 -28.40 55.98 3.89
CA SER A 24 -28.23 57.16 4.75
C SER A 24 -29.13 57.13 5.99
N THR A 25 -28.95 56.12 6.83
CA THR A 25 -29.13 56.30 8.27
C THR A 25 -27.92 55.65 8.93
N PHE A 26 -26.80 56.37 8.91
CA PHE A 26 -25.73 56.10 9.86
C PHE A 26 -26.33 56.31 11.26
N ASP A 27 -26.69 55.22 11.92
CA ASP A 27 -27.11 55.22 13.30
C ASP A 27 -25.91 55.68 14.15
N ALA A 28 -25.90 56.95 14.55
CA ALA A 28 -24.84 57.52 15.37
C ALA A 28 -24.66 56.72 16.67
N GLY A 29 -25.74 56.13 17.20
CA GLY A 29 -25.70 55.24 18.36
C GLY A 29 -25.00 53.91 18.08
N ALA A 30 -25.05 53.39 16.85
CA ALA A 30 -24.31 52.19 16.45
C ALA A 30 -22.80 52.46 16.38
N ILE A 31 -22.39 53.64 15.89
CA ILE A 31 -20.97 54.05 15.89
C ILE A 31 -20.49 54.30 17.33
N GLU A 32 -21.31 54.88 18.21
CA GLU A 32 -20.93 55.18 19.58
C GLU A 32 -20.73 53.90 20.43
N ARG A 33 -21.54 52.86 20.19
CA ARG A 33 -21.35 51.52 20.79
C ARG A 33 -20.05 50.84 20.35
N LEU A 34 -19.62 51.07 19.10
CA LEU A 34 -18.31 50.60 18.61
C LEU A 34 -17.14 51.37 19.24
N LYS A 35 -17.33 52.65 19.57
CA LYS A 35 -16.31 53.48 20.23
C LYS A 35 -16.12 53.14 21.70
N LYS A 36 -17.12 52.56 22.37
CA LYS A 36 -17.07 52.11 23.76
C LYS A 36 -17.64 50.69 23.85
N PRO A 37 -16.91 49.65 23.37
CA PRO A 37 -17.31 48.28 23.64
C PRO A 37 -17.45 48.14 25.15
N THR A 38 -18.57 47.57 25.61
CA THR A 38 -18.81 47.28 27.01
C THR A 38 -17.54 46.68 27.61
N ARG A 39 -17.00 47.38 28.61
CA ARG A 39 -15.71 47.12 29.26
C ARG A 39 -15.76 45.83 30.05
N GLY A 40 -15.83 44.70 29.36
CA GLY A 40 -15.67 43.35 29.88
C GLY A 40 -14.25 42.88 29.59
N GLY A 41 -13.25 43.63 30.06
CA GLY A 41 -11.88 43.11 30.06
C GLY A 41 -11.88 41.83 30.89
N GLN A 42 -11.46 40.70 30.30
CA GLN A 42 -11.28 39.47 31.07
C GLN A 42 -10.39 39.81 32.25
N ASN A 43 -10.88 39.59 33.48
CA ASN A 43 -10.12 39.87 34.69
C ASN A 43 -8.81 39.08 34.64
N LEU A 44 -7.70 39.75 34.30
CA LEU A 44 -6.38 39.14 34.19
C LEU A 44 -6.00 38.45 35.50
N SER A 45 -6.46 38.99 36.63
CA SER A 45 -6.34 38.41 37.97
C SER A 45 -7.02 37.03 38.09
N LEU A 46 -8.25 36.87 37.58
CA LEU A 46 -8.95 35.58 37.59
C LEU A 46 -8.30 34.57 36.63
N ARG A 47 -7.82 35.03 35.47
CA ARG A 47 -7.08 34.19 34.52
C ARG A 47 -5.76 33.70 35.12
N TYR A 48 -5.03 34.59 35.78
CA TYR A 48 -3.77 34.27 36.46
C TYR A 48 -4.00 33.28 37.60
N ARG A 49 -5.01 33.52 38.46
CA ARG A 49 -5.37 32.60 39.55
C ARG A 49 -5.76 31.20 39.06
N ARG A 50 -6.49 31.10 37.94
CA ARG A 50 -6.83 29.81 37.31
C ARG A 50 -5.60 29.08 36.77
N LEU A 51 -4.65 29.83 36.21
CA LEU A 51 -3.40 29.28 35.70
C LEU A 51 -2.49 28.78 36.83
N GLU A 52 -2.39 29.53 37.93
CA GLU A 52 -1.67 29.08 39.13
C GLU A 52 -2.29 27.82 39.74
N GLN A 53 -3.62 27.72 39.79
CA GLN A 53 -4.32 26.53 40.26
C GLN A 53 -4.05 25.30 39.37
N SER A 54 -4.01 25.47 38.05
CA SER A 54 -3.74 24.35 37.12
C SER A 54 -2.28 23.92 37.15
N LEU A 55 -1.33 24.85 37.31
CA LEU A 55 0.09 24.54 37.51
C LEU A 55 0.32 23.80 38.82
N ARG A 56 -0.24 24.27 39.94
CA ARG A 56 -0.16 23.56 41.22
C ARG A 56 -0.78 22.16 41.16
N GLY A 57 -1.88 21.99 40.42
CA GLY A 57 -2.48 20.68 40.19
C GLY A 57 -1.59 19.75 39.37
N LYS A 58 -0.95 20.26 38.30
CA LYS A 58 0.02 19.50 37.52
C LYS A 58 1.26 19.14 38.34
N GLU A 59 1.78 20.05 39.14
CA GLU A 59 2.92 19.78 40.04
C GLU A 59 2.56 18.75 41.12
N ALA A 60 1.34 18.78 41.65
CA ALA A 60 0.87 17.76 42.59
C ALA A 60 0.80 16.39 41.92
N LEU A 61 0.18 16.30 40.73
CA LEU A 61 0.14 15.06 39.94
C LEU A 61 1.54 14.58 39.57
N GLN A 62 2.47 15.48 39.22
CA GLN A 62 3.85 15.13 38.91
C GLN A 62 4.58 14.60 40.16
N ARG A 63 4.36 15.20 41.33
CA ARG A 63 4.88 14.69 42.61
C ARG A 63 4.29 13.31 42.94
N ASP A 64 3.00 13.10 42.70
CA ASP A 64 2.35 11.80 42.89
C ASP A 64 2.90 10.74 41.93
N ILE A 65 3.20 11.10 40.68
CA ILE A 65 3.85 10.21 39.70
C ILE A 65 5.24 9.82 40.20
N ILE A 66 6.07 10.81 40.57
CA ILE A 66 7.43 10.57 41.08
C ILE A 66 7.41 9.76 42.38
N ALA A 67 6.43 10.00 43.26
CA ALA A 67 6.25 9.25 44.51
C ALA A 67 5.76 7.81 44.28
N ARG A 68 5.01 7.56 43.20
CA ARG A 68 4.56 6.21 42.79
C ARG A 68 5.58 5.45 41.94
N GLU A 69 6.51 6.11 41.26
CA GLU A 69 7.60 5.45 40.52
C GLU A 69 8.36 4.37 41.32
N PRO A 70 8.69 4.53 42.62
CA PRO A 70 9.30 3.46 43.39
C PRO A 70 8.36 2.27 43.65
N ASP A 71 7.05 2.50 43.76
CA ASP A 71 6.04 1.46 44.01
C ASP A 71 5.70 0.69 42.73
N ILE A 72 5.72 1.36 41.57
CA ILE A 72 5.52 0.74 40.24
C ILE A 72 6.61 -0.32 39.98
N ALA A 73 7.86 -0.09 40.41
CA ALA A 73 8.93 -1.08 40.29
C ALA A 73 8.72 -2.34 41.16
N ALA A 74 7.91 -2.26 42.22
CA ALA A 74 7.57 -3.38 43.09
C ALA A 74 6.27 -4.09 42.67
N ASP A 75 5.25 -3.33 42.24
CA ASP A 75 3.93 -3.85 41.85
C ASP A 75 3.91 -4.54 40.47
N PHE A 76 4.92 -4.30 39.62
CA PHE A 76 5.08 -5.01 38.34
C PHE A 76 5.41 -6.51 38.47
N ARG A 77 5.58 -7.03 39.69
CA ARG A 77 5.78 -8.48 39.89
C ARG A 77 4.48 -9.28 40.03
N ASP A 78 3.33 -8.65 40.32
CA ASP A 78 2.13 -9.41 40.70
C ASP A 78 0.81 -8.93 40.07
N SER A 79 0.85 -8.03 39.10
CA SER A 79 -0.36 -7.61 38.38
C SER A 79 -0.11 -7.56 36.88
N SER A 80 -0.49 -8.65 36.20
CA SER A 80 -0.63 -8.68 34.75
C SER A 80 -2.10 -8.45 34.38
N PRO A 81 -2.49 -7.22 33.98
CA PRO A 81 -3.71 -7.04 33.23
C PRO A 81 -3.42 -6.54 31.80
N ALA A 82 -4.16 -7.14 30.87
CA ALA A 82 -4.48 -6.63 29.54
C ALA A 82 -3.35 -6.56 28.50
N THR A 83 -3.42 -7.54 27.60
CA THR A 83 -3.22 -7.54 26.14
C THR A 83 -3.10 -6.17 25.45
N HIS A 84 -2.05 -5.40 25.74
CA HIS A 84 -1.45 -4.57 24.72
C HIS A 84 -0.56 -5.49 23.90
N THR A 85 -0.83 -5.62 22.60
CA THR A 85 0.08 -6.21 21.63
C THR A 85 1.36 -5.36 21.64
N GLY A 86 2.24 -5.66 22.59
CA GLY A 86 3.50 -4.98 22.78
C GLY A 86 4.34 -5.22 21.54
N GLU A 87 4.52 -4.19 20.74
CA GLU A 87 5.54 -4.12 19.71
C GLU A 87 6.88 -4.42 20.40
N THR A 88 7.33 -5.66 20.32
CA THR A 88 8.54 -6.13 20.99
C THR A 88 9.72 -5.47 20.28
N LYS A 89 10.24 -4.38 20.86
CA LYS A 89 11.45 -3.71 20.37
C LYS A 89 12.61 -4.67 20.52
N HIS A 90 12.91 -5.41 19.46
CA HIS A 90 14.02 -6.36 19.46
C HIS A 90 15.34 -5.58 19.42
N TYR A 91 16.14 -5.73 20.46
CA TYR A 91 17.50 -5.24 20.52
C TYR A 91 18.47 -6.40 20.33
N PHE A 92 19.55 -6.17 19.59
CA PHE A 92 20.65 -7.11 19.40
C PHE A 92 21.95 -6.36 19.62
N HIS A 93 22.78 -6.86 20.55
CA HIS A 93 24.01 -6.18 21.00
C HIS A 93 23.81 -4.69 21.36
N GLY A 94 22.71 -4.37 22.06
CA GLY A 94 22.39 -3.01 22.50
C GLY A 94 21.92 -2.07 21.37
N ARG A 95 21.84 -2.55 20.13
CA ARG A 95 21.33 -1.80 18.98
C ARG A 95 19.92 -2.27 18.62
N LYS A 96 19.06 -1.36 18.19
CA LYS A 96 17.68 -1.71 17.77
C LYS A 96 17.72 -2.38 16.40
N ILE A 97 17.14 -3.58 16.29
CA ILE A 97 16.97 -4.25 15.01
C ILE A 97 15.88 -3.50 14.23
N PRO A 98 16.13 -3.12 12.96
CA PRO A 98 15.07 -2.62 12.10
C PRO A 98 13.91 -3.62 12.02
N GLN A 99 12.68 -3.13 12.04
CA GLN A 99 11.48 -3.97 11.91
C GLN A 99 10.91 -3.85 10.51
N GLN A 100 10.49 -4.98 9.95
CA GLN A 100 9.86 -5.01 8.64
C GLN A 100 8.51 -4.27 8.71
N PRO A 101 8.22 -3.35 7.78
CA PRO A 101 6.92 -2.70 7.72
C PRO A 101 5.82 -3.73 7.45
N LYS A 102 4.65 -3.56 8.09
CA LYS A 102 3.49 -4.42 7.85
C LYS A 102 2.93 -4.10 6.45
N PRO A 103 2.59 -5.12 5.63
CA PRO A 103 1.91 -4.87 4.37
C PRO A 103 0.53 -4.25 4.62
N PRO A 104 0.12 -3.28 3.77
CA PRO A 104 -1.20 -2.67 3.90
C PRO A 104 -2.31 -3.67 3.60
N GLU A 105 -3.44 -3.48 4.28
CA GLU A 105 -4.63 -4.32 4.07
C GLU A 105 -5.40 -3.86 2.82
N SER A 106 -6.21 -4.75 2.23
CA SER A 106 -6.98 -4.42 1.02
C SER A 106 -7.92 -3.23 1.22
N ASP A 107 -8.42 -3.06 2.44
CA ASP A 107 -9.41 -2.05 2.80
C ASP A 107 -8.78 -0.65 2.95
N GLU A 108 -7.46 -0.58 3.09
CA GLU A 108 -6.71 0.68 3.11
C GLU A 108 -6.50 1.24 1.69
N CYS A 109 -6.59 0.37 0.67
CA CYS A 109 -6.55 0.79 -0.72
C CYS A 109 -7.92 1.31 -1.14
N CYS A 110 -7.99 2.61 -1.45
CA CYS A 110 -9.23 3.25 -1.89
C CYS A 110 -9.74 2.75 -3.27
N MET A 111 -8.93 2.02 -4.04
CA MET A 111 -9.20 1.46 -5.39
C MET A 111 -9.73 2.47 -6.44
N SER A 112 -9.77 3.77 -6.13
CA SER A 112 -10.35 4.83 -6.96
C SER A 112 -9.33 5.87 -7.43
N GLY A 113 -8.03 5.61 -7.20
CA GLY A 113 -6.94 6.48 -7.64
C GLY A 113 -6.70 7.67 -6.70
N CYS A 114 -6.32 7.40 -5.45
CA CYS A 114 -5.84 8.45 -4.53
C CYS A 114 -4.57 9.12 -5.06
N ALA A 115 -4.33 10.37 -4.63
CA ALA A 115 -3.12 11.12 -4.98
C ALA A 115 -1.82 10.45 -4.48
N VAL A 116 -1.89 9.66 -3.40
CA VAL A 116 -0.80 8.84 -2.89
C VAL A 116 -1.33 7.43 -2.68
N CYS A 117 -0.70 6.44 -3.30
CA CYS A 117 -1.07 5.04 -3.14
C CYS A 117 -0.44 4.47 -1.86
N VAL A 118 -1.23 3.73 -1.08
CA VAL A 118 -0.74 3.08 0.15
C VAL A 118 0.33 2.03 -0.18
N TYR A 119 0.22 1.36 -1.33
CA TYR A 119 1.23 0.40 -1.77
C TYR A 119 2.56 1.09 -2.13
N ASP A 120 2.53 2.28 -2.71
CA ASP A 120 3.76 3.04 -3.01
C ASP A 120 4.47 3.44 -1.71
N LEU A 121 3.71 3.94 -0.72
CA LEU A 121 4.26 4.23 0.62
C LEU A 121 4.85 2.99 1.29
N TYR A 122 4.21 1.84 1.10
CA TYR A 122 4.72 0.57 1.60
C TYR A 122 6.02 0.17 0.90
N GLU A 123 6.12 0.33 -0.42
CA GLU A 123 7.35 0.06 -1.17
C GLU A 123 8.50 0.97 -0.75
N GLU A 124 8.23 2.27 -0.54
CA GLU A 124 9.21 3.22 0.03
C GLU A 124 9.66 2.79 1.43
N SER A 125 8.73 2.37 2.28
CA SER A 125 9.05 1.88 3.63
C SER A 125 9.88 0.59 3.59
N LEU A 126 9.64 -0.29 2.63
CA LEU A 126 10.43 -1.51 2.42
C LEU A 126 11.84 -1.18 1.92
N ALA A 127 11.99 -0.19 1.05
CA ALA A 127 13.30 0.28 0.59
C ALA A 127 14.11 0.84 1.78
N ALA A 128 13.51 1.73 2.56
CA ALA A 128 14.13 2.30 3.77
C ALA A 128 14.50 1.20 4.80
N TYR A 129 13.64 0.18 4.95
CA TYR A 129 13.93 -0.96 5.80
C TYR A 129 15.18 -1.73 5.32
N LYS A 130 15.29 -2.02 4.03
CA LYS A 130 16.45 -2.72 3.46
C LYS A 130 17.75 -1.92 3.64
N GLU A 131 17.71 -0.61 3.47
CA GLU A 131 18.85 0.27 3.73
C GLU A 131 19.26 0.24 5.21
N SER A 132 18.29 0.29 6.11
CA SER A 132 18.55 0.22 7.55
C SER A 132 19.13 -1.13 7.98
N LEU A 133 18.70 -2.24 7.36
CA LEU A 133 19.28 -3.56 7.59
C LEU A 133 20.72 -3.65 7.09
N ALA A 134 21.02 -3.07 5.92
CA ALA A 134 22.38 -3.04 5.40
C ALA A 134 23.31 -2.25 6.33
N ALA A 135 22.88 -1.06 6.78
CA ALA A 135 23.63 -0.26 7.75
C ALA A 135 23.82 -1.00 9.08
N PHE A 136 22.77 -1.70 9.54
CA PHE A 136 22.84 -2.53 10.75
C PHE A 136 23.84 -3.67 10.61
N GLY A 137 23.81 -4.40 9.49
CA GLY A 137 24.77 -5.46 9.17
C GLY A 137 26.21 -4.93 9.14
N MET A 138 26.46 -3.78 8.49
CA MET A 138 27.77 -3.14 8.47
C MET A 138 28.28 -2.83 9.88
N THR A 139 27.41 -2.31 10.78
CA THR A 139 27.79 -2.10 12.18
C THR A 139 28.10 -3.38 12.94
N LEU A 140 27.39 -4.47 12.68
CA LEU A 140 27.69 -5.76 13.32
C LEU A 140 29.02 -6.35 12.84
N VAL A 141 29.32 -6.20 11.55
CA VAL A 141 30.62 -6.59 10.99
C VAL A 141 31.76 -5.76 11.60
N SER A 142 31.58 -4.44 11.77
CA SER A 142 32.58 -3.61 12.44
C SER A 142 32.79 -3.97 13.91
N ASP A 143 31.74 -4.45 14.58
CA ASP A 143 31.80 -4.95 15.96
C ASP A 143 32.41 -6.38 16.04
N GLY A 144 32.76 -6.99 14.90
CA GLY A 144 33.39 -8.32 14.83
C GLY A 144 32.43 -9.49 15.09
N ILE A 145 31.12 -9.26 14.97
CA ILE A 145 30.09 -10.24 15.28
C ILE A 145 29.86 -11.14 14.06
N PRO A 146 30.12 -12.46 14.14
CA PRO A 146 29.98 -13.36 13.00
C PRO A 146 28.53 -13.46 12.55
N GLU A 147 28.29 -13.55 11.24
CA GLU A 147 26.95 -13.65 10.64
C GLU A 147 26.15 -14.83 11.22
N GLU A 148 26.82 -15.91 11.64
CA GLU A 148 26.21 -17.09 12.28
C GLU A 148 25.61 -16.83 13.68
N SER A 149 25.78 -15.62 14.24
CA SER A 149 25.12 -15.21 15.49
C SER A 149 23.95 -14.25 15.27
N TRP A 150 23.75 -13.76 14.05
CA TRP A 150 22.72 -12.76 13.77
C TRP A 150 21.31 -13.36 13.87
N PRO A 151 20.29 -12.58 14.25
CA PRO A 151 18.92 -13.08 14.28
C PRO A 151 18.42 -13.44 12.88
N LYS A 152 17.52 -14.44 12.80
CA LYS A 152 16.99 -14.95 11.52
C LYS A 152 16.37 -13.86 10.65
N SER A 153 15.74 -12.84 11.25
CA SER A 153 15.14 -11.70 10.54
C SER A 153 16.16 -10.82 9.80
N VAL A 154 17.43 -10.82 10.24
CA VAL A 154 18.51 -10.04 9.62
C VAL A 154 19.27 -10.88 8.59
N ARG A 155 19.46 -12.18 8.86
CA ARG A 155 20.12 -13.10 7.91
C ARG A 155 19.23 -13.47 6.72
N ALA A 156 17.97 -13.74 6.99
CA ALA A 156 17.00 -14.10 5.97
C ALA A 156 16.48 -12.80 5.35
N GLY A 157 17.29 -12.19 4.48
CA GLY A 157 16.75 -11.35 3.42
C GLY A 157 15.76 -12.19 2.62
N ASP A 158 14.47 -11.98 2.89
CA ASP A 158 13.32 -12.31 2.03
C ASP A 158 13.06 -13.78 1.60
N THR A 159 13.77 -14.81 2.11
CA THR A 159 13.46 -16.21 1.77
C THR A 159 12.75 -16.96 2.89
N ALA A 160 11.57 -16.50 3.28
CA ALA A 160 10.54 -17.46 3.66
C ALA A 160 10.19 -18.23 2.37
N GLU A 161 10.90 -19.34 2.17
CA GLU A 161 10.73 -20.36 1.14
C GLU A 161 9.28 -20.39 0.63
N ARG A 162 9.00 -19.65 -0.45
CA ARG A 162 7.68 -19.62 -1.08
C ARG A 162 7.48 -20.98 -1.71
N LYS A 163 6.97 -21.93 -0.92
CA LYS A 163 6.44 -23.19 -1.42
C LYS A 163 5.49 -22.81 -2.55
N LYS A 164 5.78 -23.26 -3.77
CA LYS A 164 4.90 -23.04 -4.92
C LYS A 164 3.47 -23.38 -4.47
N PRO A 165 2.49 -22.48 -4.59
CA PRO A 165 1.14 -22.77 -4.14
C PRO A 165 0.65 -24.05 -4.82
N VAL A 166 -0.11 -24.86 -4.09
CA VAL A 166 -0.60 -26.19 -4.51
C VAL A 166 -1.26 -26.17 -5.90
N SER A 167 -1.83 -25.03 -6.31
CA SER A 167 -2.38 -24.81 -7.65
C SER A 167 -1.33 -24.89 -8.77
N LEU A 168 -0.12 -24.37 -8.55
CA LEU A 168 0.95 -24.39 -9.54
C LEU A 168 1.57 -25.78 -9.70
N SER A 169 1.64 -26.60 -8.63
CA SER A 169 2.11 -27.99 -8.74
C SER A 169 1.12 -28.87 -9.52
N ALA A 170 -0.18 -28.70 -9.29
CA ALA A 170 -1.20 -29.45 -10.02
C ALA A 170 -1.21 -29.13 -11.53
N PHE A 171 -1.01 -27.85 -11.88
CA PHE A 171 -0.91 -27.45 -13.29
C PHE A 171 0.35 -28.01 -13.96
N GLU A 172 1.49 -27.98 -13.27
CA GLU A 172 2.77 -28.53 -13.74
C GLU A 172 2.64 -30.05 -14.02
N GLU A 173 1.90 -30.79 -13.19
CA GLU A 173 1.57 -32.20 -13.41
C GLU A 173 0.66 -32.42 -14.62
N LEU A 174 -0.36 -31.58 -14.80
CA LEU A 174 -1.27 -31.67 -15.93
C LEU A 174 -0.55 -31.39 -17.25
N GLU A 175 0.34 -30.40 -17.31
CA GLU A 175 1.16 -30.12 -18.49
C GLU A 175 2.08 -31.30 -18.84
N ARG A 176 2.72 -31.93 -17.85
CA ARG A 176 3.51 -33.15 -18.06
C ARG A 176 2.65 -34.28 -18.63
N SER A 177 1.43 -34.46 -18.10
CA SER A 177 0.50 -35.48 -18.58
C SER A 177 0.06 -35.24 -20.02
N LEU A 178 -0.23 -33.98 -20.39
CA LEU A 178 -0.63 -33.61 -21.73
C LEU A 178 0.53 -33.77 -22.71
N LYS A 179 1.75 -33.43 -22.31
CA LYS A 179 2.96 -33.64 -23.12
C LYS A 179 3.21 -35.12 -23.38
N ALA A 180 3.07 -35.97 -22.36
CA ALA A 180 3.17 -37.42 -22.52
C ALA A 180 2.12 -37.97 -23.50
N LYS A 181 0.86 -37.53 -23.38
CA LYS A 181 -0.21 -37.90 -24.31
C LYS A 181 0.05 -37.42 -25.73
N ARG A 182 0.53 -36.19 -25.91
CA ARG A 182 0.90 -35.65 -27.24
C ARG A 182 2.05 -36.45 -27.85
N ASN A 183 3.08 -36.77 -27.08
CA ASN A 183 4.21 -37.58 -27.55
C ASN A 183 3.75 -38.98 -27.97
N ALA A 184 2.94 -39.65 -27.14
CA ALA A 184 2.37 -40.95 -27.47
C ALA A 184 1.46 -40.89 -28.73
N ALA A 185 0.67 -39.82 -28.89
CA ALA A 185 -0.12 -39.61 -30.10
C ALA A 185 0.76 -39.38 -31.34
N THR A 186 1.87 -38.64 -31.20
CA THR A 186 2.82 -38.47 -32.30
C THR A 186 3.56 -39.76 -32.63
N GLU A 187 3.93 -40.56 -31.64
CA GLU A 187 4.60 -41.86 -31.82
C GLU A 187 3.66 -42.85 -32.53
N THR A 188 2.40 -42.94 -32.09
CA THR A 188 1.39 -43.77 -32.74
C THR A 188 1.12 -43.30 -34.18
N ALA A 189 1.01 -41.99 -34.42
CA ALA A 189 0.89 -41.44 -35.77
C ALA A 189 2.12 -41.75 -36.66
N GLN A 190 3.34 -41.67 -36.11
CA GLN A 190 4.58 -42.03 -36.81
C GLN A 190 4.64 -43.52 -37.12
N LEU A 191 4.22 -44.39 -36.20
CA LEU A 191 4.15 -45.83 -36.41
C LEU A 191 3.13 -46.19 -37.49
N VAL A 192 1.93 -45.59 -37.46
CA VAL A 192 0.92 -45.76 -38.50
C VAL A 192 1.45 -45.29 -39.85
N ASN A 193 2.10 -44.12 -39.92
CA ASN A 193 2.73 -43.62 -41.16
C ASN A 193 3.84 -44.57 -41.65
N ARG A 194 4.63 -45.17 -40.74
CA ARG A 194 5.66 -46.16 -41.08
C ARG A 194 5.06 -47.46 -41.65
N ILE A 195 3.94 -47.92 -41.11
CA ILE A 195 3.20 -49.10 -41.60
C ILE A 195 2.51 -48.77 -42.94
N GLN A 196 2.01 -47.55 -43.09
CA GLN A 196 1.32 -47.07 -44.30
C GLN A 196 2.26 -46.60 -45.41
N ARG A 197 3.58 -46.56 -45.23
CA ARG A 197 4.53 -46.42 -46.35
C ARG A 197 4.50 -47.74 -47.13
N PRO A 198 3.78 -47.83 -48.25
CA PRO A 198 3.72 -49.07 -49.00
C PRO A 198 5.04 -49.21 -49.76
N THR A 199 5.82 -50.24 -49.41
CA THR A 199 6.71 -50.99 -50.30
C THR A 199 7.35 -50.18 -51.44
N SER A 200 8.11 -49.12 -51.14
CA SER A 200 8.90 -48.40 -52.15
C SER A 200 9.88 -49.36 -52.85
N LEU A 201 10.34 -50.39 -52.14
CA LEU A 201 11.21 -51.44 -52.68
C LEU A 201 10.50 -52.35 -53.70
N ILE A 202 9.20 -52.63 -53.57
CA ILE A 202 8.49 -53.49 -54.52
C ILE A 202 8.11 -52.69 -55.78
N SER A 203 7.74 -51.41 -55.63
CA SER A 203 7.52 -50.53 -56.79
C SER A 203 8.81 -50.27 -57.58
N GLU A 204 9.94 -50.03 -56.90
CA GLU A 204 11.25 -49.84 -57.54
C GLU A 204 11.73 -51.13 -58.25
N LEU A 205 11.46 -52.30 -57.69
CA LEU A 205 11.73 -53.60 -58.34
C LEU A 205 10.82 -53.84 -59.56
N TYR A 206 9.56 -53.41 -59.52
CA TYR A 206 8.64 -53.56 -60.66
C TYR A 206 9.00 -52.60 -61.81
N GLU A 207 9.45 -51.38 -61.51
CA GLU A 207 9.94 -50.44 -62.52
C GLU A 207 11.25 -50.90 -63.17
N SER A 208 12.18 -51.47 -62.40
CA SER A 208 13.43 -52.02 -62.94
C SER A 208 13.21 -53.31 -63.76
N LEU A 209 12.32 -54.20 -63.33
CA LEU A 209 11.88 -55.35 -64.13
C LEU A 209 11.13 -54.95 -65.40
N ARG A 210 10.30 -53.90 -65.34
CA ARG A 210 9.61 -53.33 -66.51
C ARG A 210 10.61 -52.78 -67.54
N TRP A 211 11.66 -52.10 -67.11
CA TRP A 211 12.74 -51.65 -67.99
C TRP A 211 13.51 -52.81 -68.63
N LEU A 212 13.82 -53.85 -67.86
CA LEU A 212 14.50 -55.06 -68.36
C LEU A 212 13.67 -55.80 -69.41
N ALA A 213 12.36 -55.95 -69.18
CA ALA A 213 11.46 -56.64 -70.11
C ALA A 213 11.21 -55.87 -71.42
N PHE A 214 11.28 -54.53 -71.42
CA PHE A 214 11.06 -53.70 -72.61
C PHE A 214 12.34 -53.31 -73.37
N SER A 215 13.54 -53.68 -72.88
CA SER A 215 14.83 -53.30 -73.50
C SER A 215 15.30 -54.18 -74.67
N LYS A 216 14.55 -55.24 -75.02
CA LYS A 216 14.90 -56.19 -76.11
C LYS A 216 13.86 -56.23 -77.23
N ARG A 217 13.38 -55.08 -77.67
CA ARG A 217 12.67 -54.92 -78.94
C ARG A 217 13.13 -53.66 -79.64
#